data_AF-A0A8H9L650-F1
#
_entry.id   AF-A0A8H9L650-F1
#
_cell.length_a   1.000
_cell.length_b   1.000
_cell.length_c   1.000
_cell.angle_alpha   90.00
_cell.angle_beta   90.00
_cell.angle_gamma   90.00
#
_symmetry.space_group_name_H-M   'P 1'
#
loop_
_entity.id
_entity.type
_entity.pdbx_description
1 polymer ?
#
loop_
_entity_poly.entity_id
_entity_poly.type
_entity_poly.pdbx_seq_one_letter_code
_entity_poly.pdbx_strand_id
1 'polypeptide(L)'
;MTGHTPQQEKHPSPDAKNSISIRLWLRHTRKARRLSQEHISTYTAQFGPDSTISRTLLSHVECGRTKLTSLGPQRLEALRQALGVPADEWRTQVGE
;
A
#
# COMPACT_ATOMS: atom_id res chain seq x y z
N MET A 1 -7.82 -40.36 -28.00
CA MET A 1 -6.66 -39.48 -28.27
C MET A 1 -6.87 -38.21 -27.47
N THR A 2 -5.90 -37.90 -26.63
CA THR A 2 -5.98 -36.98 -25.48
C THR A 2 -6.23 -35.52 -25.89
N GLY A 3 -7.31 -34.94 -25.37
CA GLY A 3 -7.55 -33.49 -25.44
C GLY A 3 -6.58 -32.76 -24.51
N HIS A 4 -5.60 -32.07 -25.09
CA HIS A 4 -4.73 -31.17 -24.34
C HIS A 4 -5.50 -29.87 -24.10
N THR A 5 -5.97 -29.69 -22.86
CA THR A 5 -6.39 -28.38 -22.35
C THR A 5 -5.15 -27.48 -22.28
N PRO A 6 -5.08 -26.35 -23.00
CA PRO A 6 -4.00 -25.41 -22.80
C PRO A 6 -4.12 -24.83 -21.39
N GLN A 7 -3.12 -25.14 -20.58
CA GLN A 7 -2.91 -24.59 -19.25
C GLN A 7 -2.72 -23.07 -19.43
N GLN A 8 -3.76 -22.27 -19.17
CA GLN A 8 -3.60 -20.83 -19.02
C GLN A 8 -2.63 -20.61 -17.86
N GLU A 9 -1.37 -20.32 -18.18
CA GLU A 9 -0.44 -19.70 -17.25
C GLU A 9 -1.16 -18.50 -16.65
N LYS A 10 -1.43 -18.55 -15.33
CA LYS A 10 -2.01 -17.44 -14.58
C LYS A 10 -0.98 -16.32 -14.49
N HIS A 11 -0.73 -15.64 -15.61
CA HIS A 11 0.02 -14.40 -15.59
C HIS A 11 -0.81 -13.41 -14.79
N PRO A 12 -0.28 -12.88 -13.67
CA PRO A 12 -1.01 -11.88 -12.91
C PRO A 12 -1.29 -10.69 -13.82
N SER A 13 -2.54 -10.24 -13.84
CA SER A 13 -2.96 -9.01 -14.54
C SER A 13 -1.95 -7.89 -14.27
N PRO A 14 -1.67 -7.00 -15.24
CA PRO A 14 -0.77 -5.87 -15.03
C PRO A 14 -1.14 -5.04 -13.78
N ASP A 15 -2.45 -4.89 -13.48
CA ASP A 15 -2.96 -4.26 -12.26
C ASP A 15 -2.55 -4.98 -10.97
N ALA A 16 -2.46 -6.32 -11.01
CA ALA A 16 -2.03 -7.14 -9.89
C ALA A 16 -0.52 -7.02 -9.68
N LYS A 17 0.28 -6.97 -10.75
CA LYS A 17 1.74 -6.73 -10.67
C LYS A 17 2.03 -5.34 -10.09
N ASN A 18 1.29 -4.32 -10.52
CA ASN A 18 1.40 -2.97 -9.96
C ASN A 18 1.01 -2.93 -8.47
N SER A 19 -0.12 -3.55 -8.13
CA SER A 19 -0.59 -3.63 -6.74
C SER A 19 0.41 -4.33 -5.81
N ILE A 20 1.06 -5.41 -6.27
CA ILE A 20 2.10 -6.11 -5.49
C ILE A 20 3.31 -5.19 -5.30
N SER A 21 3.73 -4.50 -6.35
CA SER A 21 4.88 -3.58 -6.32
C SER A 21 4.67 -2.45 -5.32
N ILE A 22 3.49 -1.81 -5.32
CA ILE A 22 3.14 -0.72 -4.39
C ILE A 22 3.18 -1.20 -2.93
N ARG A 23 2.63 -2.39 -2.62
CA ARG A 23 2.58 -2.91 -1.25
C ARG A 23 3.97 -3.24 -0.72
N LEU A 24 4.82 -3.82 -1.57
CA LEU A 24 6.21 -4.10 -1.24
C LEU A 24 7.00 -2.81 -1.04
N TRP A 25 6.80 -1.83 -1.91
CA TRP A 25 7.41 -0.50 -1.79
C TRP A 25 7.03 0.17 -0.47
N LEU A 26 5.73 0.27 -0.13
CA LEU A 26 5.27 0.84 1.15
C LEU A 26 5.97 0.20 2.36
N ARG A 27 5.99 -1.14 2.39
CA ARG A 27 6.62 -1.89 3.47
C ARG A 27 8.13 -1.63 3.53
N HIS A 28 8.79 -1.55 2.38
CA HIS A 28 10.22 -1.28 2.29
C HIS A 28 10.53 0.15 2.76
N THR A 29 9.82 1.15 2.25
CA THR A 29 9.95 2.56 2.63
C THR A 29 9.77 2.76 4.13
N ARG A 30 8.75 2.14 4.72
CA ARG A 30 8.52 2.18 6.17
C ARG A 30 9.70 1.60 6.95
N LYS A 31 10.18 0.42 6.55
CA LYS A 31 11.30 -0.27 7.21
C LYS A 31 12.63 0.50 7.05
N ALA A 32 12.91 1.03 5.87
CA ALA A 32 14.10 1.83 5.60
C ALA A 32 14.18 3.06 6.52
N ARG A 33 13.02 3.64 6.84
CA ARG A 33 12.87 4.77 7.77
C ARG A 33 12.73 4.36 9.24
N ARG A 34 12.87 3.06 9.55
CA ARG A 34 12.75 2.48 10.90
C ARG A 34 11.41 2.79 11.58
N LEU A 35 10.36 3.00 10.79
CA LEU A 35 9.03 3.28 11.30
C LEU A 35 8.31 1.98 11.64
N SER A 36 7.67 1.93 12.82
CA SER A 36 6.79 0.83 13.19
C SER A 36 5.39 1.12 12.65
N GLN A 37 4.54 0.10 12.53
CA GLN A 37 3.14 0.34 12.17
C GLN A 37 2.40 1.12 13.27
N GLU A 38 2.85 1.03 14.52
CA GLU A 38 2.34 1.81 15.64
C GLU A 38 2.70 3.30 15.49
N HIS A 39 3.94 3.61 15.11
CA HIS A 39 4.35 4.99 14.80
C HIS A 39 3.46 5.63 13.73
N ILE A 40 3.17 4.91 12.64
CA ILE A 40 2.25 5.40 11.61
C ILE A 40 0.85 5.62 12.16
N SER A 41 0.36 4.71 13.02
CA SER A 41 -0.96 4.84 13.62
C SER A 41 -1.07 6.07 14.53
N THR A 42 -0.08 6.30 15.39
CA THR A 42 -0.02 7.48 16.25
C THR A 42 0.12 8.76 15.42
N TYR A 43 1.00 8.76 14.40
CA TYR A 43 1.21 9.93 13.55
C TYR A 43 0.01 10.25 12.65
N THR A 44 -0.79 9.26 12.24
CA THR A 44 -1.97 9.56 11.42
C THR A 44 -3.14 10.07 12.26
N ALA A 45 -3.20 9.71 13.55
CA ALA A 45 -4.26 10.13 14.48
C ALA A 45 -4.27 11.64 14.77
N GLN A 46 -3.10 12.31 14.73
CA GLN A 46 -2.99 13.76 14.93
C GLN A 46 -3.66 14.59 13.82
N PHE A 47 -3.97 14.02 12.65
CA PHE A 47 -4.70 14.70 11.57
C PHE A 47 -6.23 14.51 11.65
N GLY A 48 -6.72 13.82 12.69
CA GLY A 48 -8.14 13.58 12.90
C GLY A 48 -8.62 12.16 12.53
N PRO A 49 -9.88 11.84 12.85
CA PRO A 49 -10.42 10.49 12.74
C PRO A 49 -10.46 9.96 11.30
N ASP A 50 -10.72 10.83 10.32
CA ASP A 50 -10.80 10.44 8.91
C ASP A 50 -9.45 10.09 8.30
N SER A 51 -8.37 10.68 8.83
CA SER A 51 -6.98 10.45 8.41
C SER A 51 -6.32 9.28 9.13
N THR A 52 -6.93 8.80 10.22
CA THR A 52 -6.35 7.77 11.09
C THR A 52 -6.21 6.44 10.36
N ILE A 53 -5.01 5.85 10.42
CA ILE A 53 -4.72 4.50 9.93
C ILE A 53 -4.31 3.64 11.11
N SER A 54 -5.16 2.67 11.48
CA SER A 54 -4.81 1.74 12.55
C SER A 54 -3.67 0.79 12.13
N ARG A 55 -2.94 0.26 13.12
CA ARG A 55 -1.91 -0.77 12.92
C ARG A 55 -2.42 -1.95 12.08
N THR A 56 -3.64 -2.42 12.37
CA THR A 56 -4.28 -3.54 11.65
C THR A 56 -4.60 -3.17 10.20
N LEU A 57 -5.14 -1.97 9.96
CA LEU A 57 -5.43 -1.50 8.60
C LEU A 57 -4.14 -1.37 7.77
N LEU A 58 -3.08 -0.80 8.35
CA LEU A 58 -1.79 -0.70 7.68
C LEU A 58 -1.21 -2.09 7.36
N SER A 59 -1.29 -3.04 8.30
CA SER A 59 -0.89 -4.43 8.07
C SER A 59 -1.67 -5.08 6.92
N HIS A 60 -2.98 -4.83 6.84
CA HIS A 60 -3.81 -5.31 5.73
C HIS A 60 -3.41 -4.71 4.39
N VAL A 61 -3.03 -3.43 4.35
CA VAL A 61 -2.53 -2.79 3.14
C VAL A 61 -1.18 -3.39 2.74
N GLU A 62 -0.22 -3.50 3.65
CA GLU A 62 1.11 -4.06 3.38
C GLU A 62 1.08 -5.55 2.96
N CYS A 63 0.15 -6.32 3.52
CA CYS A 63 -0.07 -7.72 3.14
C CYS A 63 -1.02 -7.87 1.95
N GLY A 64 -1.62 -6.77 1.48
CA GLY A 64 -2.48 -6.78 0.31
C GLY A 64 -3.88 -7.31 0.49
N ARG A 65 -4.35 -7.43 1.72
CA ARG A 65 -5.75 -7.73 2.09
C ARG A 65 -6.66 -6.52 1.86
N THR A 66 -6.11 -5.32 1.92
CA THR A 66 -6.80 -4.06 1.60
C THR A 66 -6.05 -3.34 0.49
N LYS A 67 -6.77 -2.79 -0.50
CA LYS A 67 -6.17 -1.98 -1.55
C LYS A 67 -5.81 -0.61 -0.98
N LEU A 68 -4.65 -0.08 -1.38
CA LEU A 68 -4.20 1.25 -0.96
C LEU A 68 -5.23 2.33 -1.35
N THR A 69 -5.73 2.27 -2.58
CA THR A 69 -6.74 3.22 -3.11
C THR A 69 -8.07 3.21 -2.36
N SER A 70 -8.36 2.18 -1.55
CA SER A 70 -9.56 2.12 -0.71
C SER A 70 -9.45 2.94 0.59
N LEU A 71 -8.28 3.45 0.93
CA LEU A 71 -8.09 4.24 2.16
C LEU A 71 -8.76 5.62 2.08
N GLY A 72 -8.98 6.13 0.86
CA GLY A 72 -9.46 7.49 0.62
C GLY A 72 -8.35 8.54 0.72
N PRO A 73 -8.56 9.75 0.16
CA PRO A 73 -7.51 10.73 -0.05
C PRO A 73 -6.86 11.22 1.26
N GLN A 74 -7.65 11.40 2.32
CA GLN A 74 -7.17 11.91 3.61
C GLN A 74 -6.20 10.94 4.27
N ARG A 75 -6.51 9.65 4.25
CA ARG A 75 -5.61 8.59 4.75
C ARG A 75 -4.39 8.40 3.87
N LEU A 76 -4.53 8.49 2.54
CA LEU A 76 -3.38 8.40 1.63
C LEU A 76 -2.37 9.51 1.89
N GLU A 77 -2.87 10.74 2.04
CA GLU A 77 -2.03 11.89 2.34
C GLU A 77 -1.39 11.78 3.73
N ALA A 78 -2.16 11.37 4.76
CA ALA A 78 -1.64 11.14 6.09
C ALA A 78 -0.56 10.03 6.11
N LEU A 79 -0.75 8.95 5.34
CA LEU A 79 0.24 7.88 5.19
C LEU A 79 1.51 8.38 4.50
N ARG A 80 1.37 9.17 3.42
CA ARG A 80 2.50 9.77 2.71
C ARG A 80 3.32 10.65 3.65
N GLN A 81 2.66 11.52 4.41
CA GLN A 81 3.30 12.38 5.41
C GLN A 81 3.95 11.56 6.54
N ALA A 82 3.27 10.53 7.04
CA ALA A 82 3.81 9.64 8.08
C ALA A 82 5.08 8.90 7.63
N LEU A 83 5.12 8.50 6.36
CA LEU A 83 6.29 7.90 5.75
C LEU A 83 7.35 8.95 5.38
N GLY A 84 7.05 10.25 5.46
CA GLY A 84 7.96 11.32 5.05
C GLY A 84 8.36 11.23 3.57
N VAL A 85 7.47 10.71 2.73
CA VAL A 85 7.71 10.55 1.29
C VAL A 85 7.32 11.84 0.58
N PRO A 86 8.22 12.46 -0.21
CA PRO A 86 7.87 13.61 -1.04
C PRO A 86 6.71 13.30 -2.00
N ALA A 87 5.90 14.30 -2.32
CA ALA A 87 4.75 14.10 -3.22
C ALA A 87 5.16 13.53 -4.58
N ASP A 88 6.28 13.96 -5.14
CA ASP A 88 6.78 13.48 -6.43
C ASP A 88 7.15 11.99 -6.44
N GLU A 89 7.87 11.54 -5.40
CA GLU A 89 8.20 10.12 -5.21
C GLU A 89 6.93 9.29 -5.01
N TRP A 90 5.95 9.81 -4.25
CA TRP A 90 4.67 9.15 -4.05
C TRP A 90 3.92 8.94 -5.37
N ARG A 91 3.81 9.96 -6.22
CA ARG A 91 3.13 9.87 -7.52
C ARG A 91 3.79 8.87 -8.45
N THR A 92 5.12 8.81 -8.47
CA THR A 92 5.88 7.85 -9.28
C THR A 92 5.57 6.40 -8.90
N GLN A 93 5.33 6.13 -7.62
CA GLN A 93 5.14 4.77 -7.10
C GLN A 93 3.67 4.36 -7.04
N VAL A 94 2.79 5.27 -6.62
CA VAL A 94 1.37 4.98 -6.35
C VAL A 94 0.48 5.37 -7.52
N GLY A 95 0.85 6.38 -8.30
CA GLY A 95 0.04 6.94 -9.39
C GLY A 95 -1.12 7.78 -8.85
N GLU A 96 -0.88 9.08 -8.62
CA GLU A 96 -1.92 10.09 -8.39
C GLU A 96 -1.62 11.38 -9.17
#